data_AF-A0A7W1L6Y8-F1
#
_entry.id   AF-A0A7W1L6Y8-F1
#
_cell.length_a   1.000
_cell.length_b   1.000
_cell.length_c   1.000
_cell.angle_alpha   90.00
_cell.angle_beta   90.00
_cell.angle_gamma   90.00
#
_symmetry.space_group_name_H-M   'P 1'
#
loop_
_entity.id
_entity.type
_entity.pdbx_description
1 polymer ?
#
loop_
_entity_poly.entity_id
_entity_poly.type
_entity_poly.pdbx_seq_one_letter_code
_entity_poly.pdbx_strand_id
1 'polypeptide(L)'
;MNHSEIVSWLWGVADLIRDTFKRGKYQDVILPLTVLRRLDCVLARTKEKVLGKQAELRGRKLENLDPQLRKVSGFAFYNTSRYDFEKLLADAPHLAANLRNYIAGFSANMREVLEKFDFDNTISKLDESGLLFQVLERFKKVDLHPEKIDNPTMGTIFEELLRKFNEALNENPGEHFTPRDVVHLMVDLM
;
A
#
# COMPACT_ATOMS: atom_id res chain seq x y z
N MET A 1 16.50 -10.82 3.36
CA MET A 1 15.39 -11.77 3.16
C MET A 1 15.34 -12.10 1.68
N ASN A 2 15.21 -13.37 1.31
CA ASN A 2 14.89 -13.73 -0.08
C ASN A 2 13.38 -13.53 -0.34
N HIS A 3 12.93 -13.62 -1.61
CA HIS A 3 11.53 -13.39 -1.96
C HIS A 3 10.58 -14.35 -1.21
N SER A 4 10.95 -15.62 -1.05
CA SER A 4 10.15 -16.62 -0.34
C SER A 4 9.93 -16.30 1.14
N GLU A 5 10.95 -15.77 1.81
CA GLU A 5 10.86 -15.29 3.20
C GLU A 5 9.92 -14.09 3.32
N ILE A 6 9.96 -13.17 2.35
CA ILE A 6 9.06 -12.00 2.33
C ILE A 6 7.62 -12.44 2.07
N VAL A 7 7.39 -13.31 1.09
CA VAL A 7 6.06 -13.88 0.81
C VAL A 7 5.52 -14.57 2.06
N SER A 8 6.35 -15.35 2.76
CA SER A 8 5.95 -16.02 4.00
C SER A 8 5.66 -15.03 5.13
N TRP A 9 6.45 -13.96 5.25
CA TRP A 9 6.23 -12.88 6.21
C TRP A 9 4.91 -12.16 5.97
N LEU A 10 4.65 -11.76 4.72
CA LEU A 10 3.42 -11.10 4.28
C LEU A 10 2.22 -12.02 4.47
N TRP A 11 2.35 -13.30 4.10
CA TRP A 11 1.30 -14.29 4.31
C TRP A 11 0.97 -14.51 5.78
N GLY A 12 1.94 -14.37 6.70
CA GLY A 12 1.68 -14.47 8.14
C GLY A 12 0.73 -13.40 8.70
N VAL A 13 0.35 -12.37 7.92
CA VAL A 13 -0.78 -11.49 8.25
C VAL A 13 -2.09 -12.28 8.26
N ALA A 14 -2.23 -13.30 7.41
CA ALA A 14 -3.39 -14.19 7.37
C ALA A 14 -3.68 -14.82 8.75
N ASP A 15 -2.64 -15.16 9.51
CA ASP A 15 -2.79 -15.72 10.86
C ASP A 15 -3.38 -14.72 11.86
N LEU A 16 -3.16 -13.41 11.66
CA LEU A 16 -3.77 -12.36 12.50
C LEU A 16 -5.24 -12.13 12.19
N ILE A 17 -5.63 -12.28 10.92
CA ILE A 17 -6.98 -11.94 10.44
C ILE A 17 -7.89 -13.15 10.27
N ARG A 18 -7.38 -14.37 10.50
CA ARG A 18 -8.09 -15.62 10.16
C ARG A 18 -9.41 -15.83 10.88
N ASP A 19 -9.56 -15.28 12.08
CA ASP A 19 -10.77 -15.43 12.89
C ASP A 19 -11.83 -14.36 12.52
N THR A 20 -11.44 -13.32 11.79
CA THR A 20 -12.31 -12.19 11.40
C THR A 20 -12.63 -12.18 9.90
N PHE A 21 -11.70 -12.66 9.07
CA PHE A 21 -11.81 -12.71 7.61
C PHE A 21 -11.84 -14.15 7.12
N LYS A 22 -12.74 -14.42 6.16
CA LYS A 22 -12.70 -15.69 5.42
C LYS A 22 -11.42 -15.76 4.60
N ARG A 23 -10.89 -16.96 4.33
CA ARG A 23 -9.67 -17.16 3.52
C ARG A 23 -9.69 -16.42 2.19
N GLY A 24 -10.83 -16.42 1.49
CA GLY A 24 -10.97 -15.70 0.23
C GLY A 24 -10.86 -14.17 0.31
N LYS A 25 -10.94 -13.62 1.52
CA LYS A 25 -10.83 -12.19 1.81
C LYS A 25 -9.44 -11.78 2.32
N TYR A 26 -8.48 -12.71 2.41
CA TYR A 26 -7.12 -12.35 2.81
C TYR A 26 -6.42 -11.49 1.76
N GLN A 27 -6.70 -11.71 0.48
CA GLN A 27 -6.13 -10.91 -0.61
C GLN A 27 -6.52 -9.42 -0.51
N ASP A 28 -7.78 -9.16 -0.11
CA ASP A 28 -8.35 -7.81 0.07
C ASP A 28 -7.67 -7.03 1.21
N VAL A 29 -6.95 -7.73 2.11
CA VAL A 29 -6.15 -7.14 3.18
C VAL A 29 -4.68 -7.03 2.78
N ILE A 30 -4.08 -8.15 2.35
CA ILE A 30 -2.63 -8.28 2.21
C ILE A 30 -2.10 -7.52 0.99
N LEU A 31 -2.80 -7.58 -0.16
CA LEU A 31 -2.34 -6.93 -1.39
C LEU A 31 -2.29 -5.40 -1.28
N PRO A 32 -3.37 -4.69 -0.91
CA PRO A 32 -3.32 -3.23 -0.81
C PRO A 32 -2.30 -2.74 0.23
N LEU A 33 -2.10 -3.47 1.32
CA LEU A 33 -1.10 -3.10 2.33
C LEU A 33 0.34 -3.37 1.88
N THR A 34 0.57 -4.45 1.12
CA THR A 34 1.90 -4.72 0.50
C THR A 34 2.28 -3.58 -0.44
N VAL A 35 1.31 -3.17 -1.26
CA VAL A 35 1.42 -2.02 -2.15
C VAL A 35 1.71 -0.74 -1.36
N LEU A 36 0.88 -0.39 -0.38
CA LEU A 36 1.03 0.85 0.40
C LEU A 36 2.39 0.89 1.10
N ARG A 37 2.88 -0.26 1.57
CA ARG A 37 4.20 -0.35 2.19
C ARG A 37 5.34 -0.12 1.19
N ARG A 38 5.26 -0.70 0.00
CA ARG A 38 6.22 -0.48 -1.09
C ARG A 38 6.26 1.01 -1.49
N LEU A 39 5.10 1.66 -1.62
CA LEU A 39 5.01 3.09 -1.90
C LEU A 39 5.59 3.96 -0.76
N ASP A 40 5.30 3.61 0.50
CA ASP A 40 5.83 4.30 1.68
C ASP A 40 7.36 4.23 1.74
N CYS A 41 7.94 3.04 1.53
CA CYS A 41 9.39 2.85 1.45
C CYS A 41 10.01 3.76 0.37
N VAL A 42 9.46 3.75 -0.84
CA VAL A 42 10.01 4.48 -1.99
C VAL A 42 9.93 5.99 -1.82
N LEU A 43 8.84 6.50 -1.25
CA LEU A 43 8.66 7.93 -1.04
C LEU A 43 9.37 8.44 0.22
N ALA A 44 9.82 7.57 1.14
CA ALA A 44 10.38 7.98 2.43
C ALA A 44 11.50 9.04 2.30
N ARG A 45 12.39 8.90 1.32
CA ARG A 45 13.53 9.83 1.11
C ARG A 45 13.11 11.19 0.53
N THR A 46 12.00 11.25 -0.20
CA THR A 46 11.55 12.46 -0.91
C THR A 46 10.33 13.12 -0.28
N LYS A 47 9.69 12.46 0.70
CA LYS A 47 8.48 12.92 1.38
C LYS A 47 8.57 14.36 1.89
N GLU A 48 9.57 14.67 2.71
CA GLU A 48 9.72 16.02 3.28
C GLU A 48 9.94 17.08 2.19
N LYS A 49 10.64 16.72 1.10
CA LYS A 49 10.83 17.62 -0.05
C LYS A 49 9.51 17.87 -0.78
N VAL A 50 8.71 16.83 -0.99
CA VAL A 50 7.38 16.92 -1.62
C VAL A 50 6.45 17.79 -0.78
N LEU A 51 6.39 17.59 0.53
CA LEU A 51 5.57 18.39 1.45
C LEU A 51 6.01 19.86 1.47
N GLY A 52 7.32 20.10 1.56
CA GLY A 52 7.87 21.46 1.48
C GLY A 52 7.54 22.16 0.15
N LYS A 53 7.68 21.43 -0.97
CA LYS A 53 7.33 21.96 -2.29
C LYS A 53 5.83 22.27 -2.40
N GLN A 54 4.98 21.38 -1.89
CA GLN A 54 3.53 21.60 -1.89
C GLN A 54 3.16 22.86 -1.12
N ALA A 55 3.75 23.08 0.06
CA ALA A 55 3.52 24.26 0.87
C ALA A 55 3.97 25.54 0.15
N GLU A 56 5.16 25.54 -0.46
CA GLU A 56 5.68 26.65 -1.27
C GLU A 56 4.72 27.02 -2.40
N LEU A 57 4.25 26.02 -3.15
CA LEU A 57 3.40 26.24 -4.33
C LEU A 57 1.99 26.70 -3.95
N ARG A 58 1.42 26.17 -2.86
CA ARG A 58 0.14 26.64 -2.32
C ARG A 58 0.23 28.09 -1.86
N GLY A 59 1.33 28.49 -1.21
CA GLY A 59 1.58 29.87 -0.83
C GLY A 59 1.66 30.83 -2.03
N ARG A 60 2.07 30.33 -3.20
CA ARG A 60 2.11 31.08 -4.46
C ARG A 60 0.83 31.01 -5.29
N LYS A 61 -0.23 30.34 -4.80
CA LYS A 61 -1.52 30.15 -5.50
C LYS A 61 -1.37 29.54 -6.91
N LEU A 62 -0.37 28.68 -7.11
CA LEU A 62 -0.23 27.96 -8.38
C LEU A 62 -1.22 26.79 -8.43
N GLU A 63 -1.99 26.70 -9.51
CA GLU A 63 -3.03 25.67 -9.66
C GLU A 63 -2.48 24.32 -10.12
N ASN A 64 -1.45 24.32 -10.99
CA ASN A 64 -0.88 23.09 -11.53
C ASN A 64 0.33 22.60 -10.71
N LEU A 65 0.05 21.89 -9.63
CA LEU A 65 1.06 21.35 -8.71
C LEU A 65 1.70 20.04 -9.22
N ASP A 66 0.96 19.27 -10.01
CA ASP A 66 1.25 17.85 -10.27
C ASP A 66 2.62 17.59 -10.93
N PRO A 67 3.01 18.29 -12.03
CA PRO A 67 4.32 18.08 -12.65
C PRO A 67 5.49 18.39 -11.72
N GLN A 68 5.35 19.41 -10.87
CA GLN A 68 6.39 19.82 -9.95
C GLN A 68 6.55 18.82 -8.80
N LEU A 69 5.45 18.31 -8.27
CA LEU A 69 5.48 17.32 -7.20
C LEU A 69 6.04 15.97 -7.68
N ARG A 70 5.67 15.53 -8.90
CA ARG A 70 6.30 14.34 -9.53
C ARG A 70 7.80 14.53 -9.70
N LYS A 71 8.23 15.68 -10.25
CA LYS A 71 9.65 16.00 -10.40
C LYS A 71 10.42 15.96 -9.07
N VAL A 72 9.84 16.48 -8.00
CA VAL A 72 10.47 16.47 -6.67
C VAL A 72 10.47 15.09 -6.04
N SER A 73 9.43 14.30 -6.27
CA SER A 73 9.34 12.91 -5.77
C SER A 73 10.37 11.99 -6.41
N GLY A 74 10.76 12.27 -7.67
CA GLY A 74 11.59 11.40 -8.48
C GLY A 74 10.85 10.26 -9.18
N PHE A 75 9.53 10.15 -8.97
CA PHE A 75 8.68 9.07 -9.48
C PHE A 75 7.50 9.63 -10.30
N ALA A 76 6.78 8.72 -10.97
CA ALA A 76 5.55 9.05 -11.70
C ALA A 76 4.36 9.40 -10.78
N PHE A 77 4.56 9.33 -9.46
CA PHE A 77 3.55 9.57 -8.42
C PHE A 77 4.19 10.25 -7.20
N TYR A 78 3.35 10.80 -6.33
CA TYR A 78 3.79 11.40 -5.07
C TYR A 78 2.71 11.21 -3.99
N ASN A 79 3.06 11.53 -2.74
CA ASN A 79 2.11 11.58 -1.64
C ASN A 79 2.24 12.91 -0.88
N THR A 80 1.11 13.57 -0.66
CA THR A 80 1.01 14.87 0.01
C THR A 80 0.42 14.79 1.42
N SER A 81 0.13 13.57 1.90
CA SER A 81 -0.27 13.39 3.28
C SER A 81 0.95 13.55 4.19
N ARG A 82 0.72 14.19 5.34
CA ARG A 82 1.73 14.31 6.41
C ARG A 82 2.06 12.97 7.08
N TYR A 83 1.18 11.98 6.91
CA TYR A 83 1.29 10.66 7.51
C TYR A 83 2.21 9.76 6.70
N ASP A 84 3.01 8.97 7.38
CA ASP A 84 3.77 7.81 6.90
C ASP A 84 3.45 6.65 7.86
N PHE A 85 3.94 5.44 7.60
CA PHE A 85 3.62 4.29 8.47
C PHE A 85 4.07 4.49 9.93
N GLU A 86 5.14 5.25 10.19
CA GLU A 86 5.57 5.62 11.55
C GLU A 86 4.50 6.50 12.23
N LYS A 87 4.11 7.60 11.58
CA LYS A 87 3.15 8.58 12.11
C LYS A 87 1.73 8.03 12.20
N LEU A 88 1.34 7.12 11.31
CA LEU A 88 0.05 6.43 11.38
C LEU A 88 -0.06 5.66 12.70
N LEU A 89 0.95 4.84 13.01
CA LEU A 89 0.96 4.02 14.23
C LEU A 89 1.15 4.84 15.51
N ALA A 90 1.63 6.08 15.43
CA ALA A 90 1.76 6.97 16.57
C ALA A 90 0.41 7.52 17.08
N ASP A 91 -0.65 7.52 16.26
CA ASP A 91 -2.00 7.99 16.61
C ASP A 91 -3.02 6.87 16.42
N ALA A 92 -2.88 5.82 17.24
CA ALA A 92 -3.70 4.62 17.18
C ALA A 92 -5.23 4.88 17.27
N PRO A 93 -5.74 5.81 18.11
CA PRO A 93 -7.19 6.06 18.21
C PRO A 93 -7.83 6.56 16.91
N HIS A 94 -7.06 7.21 16.02
CA HIS A 94 -7.55 7.75 14.75
C HIS A 94 -6.95 7.02 13.55
N LEU A 95 -6.41 5.81 13.74
CA LEU A 95 -5.61 5.11 12.74
C LEU A 95 -6.35 4.92 11.41
N ALA A 96 -7.61 4.49 11.44
CA ALA A 96 -8.42 4.29 10.23
C ALA A 96 -8.63 5.59 9.46
N ALA A 97 -8.97 6.68 10.15
CA ALA A 97 -9.15 8.00 9.53
C ALA A 97 -7.84 8.54 8.96
N ASN A 98 -6.73 8.38 9.70
CA ASN A 98 -5.41 8.80 9.27
C ASN A 98 -4.91 7.99 8.07
N LEU A 99 -5.18 6.68 8.03
CA LEU A 99 -4.84 5.81 6.89
C LEU A 99 -5.63 6.18 5.64
N ARG A 100 -6.93 6.48 5.76
CA ARG A 100 -7.72 7.01 4.64
C ARG A 100 -7.18 8.33 4.13
N ASN A 101 -6.79 9.24 5.04
CA ASN A 101 -6.14 10.49 4.66
C ASN A 101 -4.80 10.25 3.94
N TYR A 102 -4.01 9.28 4.41
CA TYR A 102 -2.77 8.88 3.77
C TYR A 102 -2.98 8.40 2.33
N ILE A 103 -3.97 7.54 2.12
CA ILE A 103 -4.36 7.01 0.79
C ILE A 103 -4.87 8.15 -0.11
N ALA A 104 -5.75 9.02 0.41
CA ALA A 104 -6.24 10.19 -0.32
C ALA A 104 -5.13 11.19 -0.67
N GLY A 105 -4.01 11.19 0.06
CA GLY A 105 -2.87 12.06 -0.20
C GLY A 105 -2.05 11.71 -1.44
N PHE A 106 -2.24 10.54 -2.05
CA PHE A 106 -1.54 10.15 -3.28
C PHE A 106 -2.00 10.96 -4.50
N SER A 107 -1.12 11.06 -5.49
CA SER A 107 -1.42 11.62 -6.82
C SER A 107 -2.53 10.85 -7.52
N ALA A 108 -3.27 11.52 -8.42
CA ALA A 108 -4.49 10.98 -9.04
C ALA A 108 -4.29 9.58 -9.66
N ASN A 109 -3.22 9.41 -10.45
CA ASN A 109 -2.88 8.12 -11.06
C ASN A 109 -2.67 6.99 -10.05
N MET A 110 -2.03 7.28 -8.91
CA MET A 110 -1.79 6.28 -7.88
C MET A 110 -3.06 6.02 -7.06
N ARG A 111 -3.91 7.04 -6.88
CA ARG A 111 -5.20 6.87 -6.21
C ARG A 111 -6.14 5.98 -7.01
N GLU A 112 -6.26 6.18 -8.32
CA GLU A 112 -7.06 5.33 -9.21
C GLU A 112 -6.66 3.85 -9.12
N VAL A 113 -5.37 3.58 -8.97
CA VAL A 113 -4.84 2.23 -8.78
C VAL A 113 -5.21 1.67 -7.40
N LEU A 114 -5.10 2.48 -6.34
CA LEU A 114 -5.45 2.06 -4.98
C LEU A 114 -6.96 1.83 -4.80
N GLU A 115 -7.80 2.63 -5.47
CA GLU A 115 -9.26 2.51 -5.46
C GLU A 115 -9.74 1.16 -6.01
N LYS A 116 -8.99 0.57 -6.96
CA LYS A 116 -9.29 -0.77 -7.50
C LYS A 116 -9.25 -1.90 -6.47
N PHE A 117 -8.58 -1.70 -5.33
CA PHE A 117 -8.56 -2.68 -4.25
C PHE A 117 -9.78 -2.61 -3.33
N ASP A 118 -10.66 -1.60 -3.47
CA ASP A 118 -11.80 -1.36 -2.58
C ASP A 118 -11.42 -1.41 -1.08
N PHE A 119 -10.26 -0.83 -0.75
CA PHE A 119 -9.63 -1.05 0.56
C PHE A 119 -10.37 -0.35 1.72
N ASP A 120 -11.26 0.59 1.44
CA ASP A 120 -11.97 1.37 2.47
C ASP A 120 -12.84 0.47 3.38
N ASN A 121 -13.57 -0.46 2.76
CA ASN A 121 -14.38 -1.46 3.46
C ASN A 121 -13.51 -2.36 4.34
N THR A 122 -12.35 -2.76 3.84
CA THR A 122 -11.39 -3.57 4.58
C THR A 122 -10.79 -2.79 5.76
N ILE A 123 -10.50 -1.50 5.61
CA ILE A 123 -10.02 -0.64 6.70
C ILE A 123 -11.06 -0.58 7.81
N SER A 124 -12.34 -0.31 7.50
CA SER A 124 -13.42 -0.28 8.50
C SER A 124 -13.49 -1.59 9.28
N LYS A 125 -13.49 -2.73 8.57
CA LYS A 125 -13.60 -4.04 9.22
C LYS A 125 -12.38 -4.40 10.08
N LEU A 126 -11.18 -4.01 9.66
CA LEU A 126 -9.96 -4.18 10.46
C LEU A 126 -9.98 -3.30 11.71
N ASP A 127 -10.52 -2.09 11.61
CA ASP A 127 -10.63 -1.14 12.74
C ASP A 127 -11.66 -1.63 13.77
N GLU A 128 -12.86 -2.01 13.30
CA GLU A 128 -13.94 -2.57 14.13
C GLU A 128 -13.52 -3.85 14.88
N SER A 129 -12.63 -4.64 14.29
CA SER A 129 -12.08 -5.86 14.91
C SER A 129 -10.85 -5.63 15.79
N GLY A 130 -10.36 -4.38 15.90
CA GLY A 130 -9.14 -4.07 16.65
C GLY A 130 -7.85 -4.65 16.04
N LEU A 131 -7.90 -5.06 14.77
CA LEU A 131 -6.78 -5.69 14.05
C LEU A 131 -5.97 -4.69 13.23
N LEU A 132 -6.53 -3.52 12.89
CA LEU A 132 -5.89 -2.55 11.99
C LEU A 132 -4.47 -2.18 12.45
N PHE A 133 -4.31 -1.85 13.73
CA PHE A 133 -3.01 -1.51 14.30
C PHE A 133 -2.00 -2.66 14.16
N GLN A 134 -2.40 -3.88 14.55
CA GLN A 134 -1.53 -5.06 14.54
C GLN A 134 -1.07 -5.40 13.12
N VAL A 135 -2.00 -5.31 12.16
CA VAL A 135 -1.70 -5.54 10.75
C VAL A 135 -0.74 -4.48 10.22
N LEU A 136 -1.02 -3.17 10.43
CA LEU A 136 -0.13 -2.10 9.96
C LEU A 136 1.26 -2.17 10.62
N GLU A 137 1.34 -2.50 11.91
CA GLU A 137 2.62 -2.67 12.62
C GLU A 137 3.45 -3.80 11.99
N ARG A 138 2.81 -4.91 11.59
CA ARG A 138 3.49 -6.00 10.89
C ARG A 138 4.03 -5.56 9.52
N PHE A 139 3.27 -4.77 8.77
CA PHE A 139 3.70 -4.24 7.48
C PHE A 139 4.84 -3.22 7.60
N LYS A 140 4.83 -2.39 8.65
CA LYS A 140 5.94 -1.45 8.91
C LYS A 140 7.29 -2.17 9.04
N LYS A 141 7.31 -3.39 9.59
CA LYS A 141 8.54 -4.17 9.85
C LYS A 141 9.20 -4.76 8.59
N VAL A 142 8.49 -4.84 7.46
CA VAL A 142 9.08 -5.28 6.19
C VAL A 142 9.63 -4.08 5.42
N ASP A 143 10.85 -4.20 4.91
CA ASP A 143 11.46 -3.19 4.05
C ASP A 143 11.35 -3.64 2.60
N LEU A 144 10.44 -3.00 1.88
CA LEU A 144 10.18 -3.23 0.47
C LEU A 144 10.80 -2.09 -0.36
N HIS A 145 11.92 -1.48 0.02
CA HIS A 145 12.58 -0.48 -0.83
C HIS A 145 13.26 -1.13 -2.07
N PRO A 146 13.29 -0.49 -3.26
CA PRO A 146 13.98 -0.95 -4.47
C PRO A 146 15.44 -1.35 -4.26
N GLU A 147 16.13 -0.71 -3.32
CA GLU A 147 17.52 -1.02 -2.96
C GLU A 147 17.68 -2.38 -2.27
N LYS A 148 16.63 -2.89 -1.62
CA LYS A 148 16.62 -4.23 -1.01
C LYS A 148 15.91 -5.25 -1.88
N ILE A 149 14.83 -4.84 -2.53
CA ILE A 149 13.96 -5.67 -3.36
C ILE A 149 13.75 -4.93 -4.67
N ASP A 150 14.46 -5.33 -5.72
CA ASP A 150 14.33 -4.72 -7.03
C ASP A 150 12.91 -4.95 -7.62
N ASN A 151 12.57 -4.20 -8.67
CA ASN A 151 11.24 -4.27 -9.29
C ASN A 151 10.90 -5.69 -9.83
N PRO A 152 11.82 -6.42 -10.49
CA PRO A 152 11.57 -7.80 -10.89
C PRO A 152 11.23 -8.73 -9.71
N THR A 153 12.02 -8.67 -8.63
CA THR A 153 11.76 -9.48 -7.42
C THR A 153 10.43 -9.10 -6.77
N MET A 154 10.07 -7.80 -6.79
CA MET A 154 8.75 -7.36 -6.31
C MET A 154 7.62 -7.97 -7.13
N GLY A 155 7.77 -8.05 -8.46
CA GLY A 155 6.84 -8.76 -9.35
C GLY A 155 6.68 -10.22 -8.95
N THR A 156 7.78 -10.94 -8.74
CA THR A 156 7.76 -12.33 -8.25
C THR A 156 7.06 -12.48 -6.91
N ILE A 157 7.29 -11.56 -5.95
CA ILE A 157 6.61 -11.59 -4.64
C ILE A 157 5.09 -11.49 -4.82
N PHE A 158 4.62 -10.59 -5.69
CA PHE A 158 3.19 -10.46 -5.94
C PHE A 158 2.60 -11.68 -6.66
N GLU A 159 3.27 -12.22 -7.66
CA GLU A 159 2.84 -13.43 -8.36
C GLU A 159 2.68 -14.62 -7.39
N GLU A 160 3.63 -14.78 -6.48
CA GLU A 160 3.60 -15.83 -5.46
C GLU A 160 2.49 -15.63 -4.43
N LEU A 161 2.22 -14.38 -4.03
CA LEU A 161 1.06 -14.06 -3.18
C LEU A 161 -0.25 -14.41 -3.87
N LEU A 162 -0.40 -14.03 -5.15
CA LEU A 162 -1.57 -14.34 -5.96
C LEU A 162 -1.78 -15.84 -6.13
N ARG A 163 -0.70 -16.58 -6.38
CA ARG A 163 -0.73 -18.04 -6.45
C ARG A 163 -1.24 -18.64 -5.14
N LYS A 164 -0.73 -18.20 -3.99
CA LYS A 164 -1.19 -18.64 -2.66
C LYS A 164 -2.65 -18.30 -2.38
N PHE A 165 -3.14 -17.13 -2.81
CA PHE A 165 -4.57 -16.79 -2.67
C PHE A 165 -5.46 -17.71 -3.50
N ASN A 166 -5.08 -17.98 -4.75
CA ASN A 166 -5.81 -18.90 -5.62
C ASN A 166 -5.84 -20.33 -5.06
N GLU A 167 -4.71 -20.82 -4.55
CA GLU A 167 -4.62 -22.12 -3.88
C GLU A 167 -5.48 -22.18 -2.61
N ALA A 168 -5.58 -21.07 -1.87
CA ALA A 168 -6.40 -20.99 -0.66
C ALA A 168 -7.91 -20.90 -0.94
N LEU A 169 -8.30 -20.53 -2.16
CA LEU A 169 -9.69 -20.24 -2.54
C LEU A 169 -10.49 -21.46 -2.98
N ASN A 170 -9.87 -22.54 -3.50
CA ASN A 170 -10.55 -23.78 -3.96
C ASN A 170 -11.80 -23.58 -4.86
N GLU A 171 -12.05 -22.37 -5.37
CA GLU A 171 -13.19 -22.01 -6.20
C GLU A 171 -12.70 -21.65 -7.60
N ASN A 172 -13.50 -22.01 -8.61
CA ASN A 172 -13.22 -21.79 -10.02
C ASN A 172 -12.82 -20.33 -10.29
N PRO A 173 -11.85 -20.06 -11.19
CA PRO A 173 -11.31 -18.73 -11.46
C PRO A 173 -12.27 -17.80 -12.24
N GLY A 174 -13.59 -17.98 -12.08
CA GLY A 174 -14.62 -17.19 -12.72
C GLY A 174 -15.19 -16.16 -11.77
N GLU A 175 -15.01 -14.89 -12.12
CA GLU A 175 -15.69 -13.70 -11.57
C GLU A 175 -15.14 -13.07 -10.28
N HIS A 176 -13.83 -12.97 -10.10
CA HIS A 176 -13.27 -11.91 -9.24
C HIS A 176 -12.18 -11.13 -9.97
N PHE A 177 -12.28 -9.81 -9.87
CA PHE A 177 -11.31 -8.79 -10.29
C PHE A 177 -9.87 -9.33 -10.24
N THR A 178 -9.08 -9.17 -11.29
CA THR A 178 -7.70 -9.72 -11.33
C THR A 178 -6.71 -8.69 -10.78
N PRO A 179 -6.26 -8.79 -9.52
CA PRO A 179 -5.21 -7.92 -8.98
C PRO A 179 -3.88 -7.96 -9.74
N ARG A 180 -3.66 -8.90 -10.68
CA ARG A 180 -2.47 -8.93 -11.55
C ARG A 180 -2.25 -7.65 -12.34
N ASP A 181 -3.26 -7.16 -13.04
CA ASP A 181 -3.10 -5.99 -13.93
C ASP A 181 -2.81 -4.72 -13.13
N VAL A 182 -3.43 -4.62 -11.94
CA VAL A 182 -3.15 -3.53 -10.99
C VAL A 182 -1.71 -3.65 -10.53
N VAL A 183 -1.29 -4.81 -10.03
CA VAL A 183 0.07 -5.05 -9.55
C VAL A 183 1.12 -4.75 -10.62
N HIS A 184 0.95 -5.25 -11.85
CA HIS A 184 1.92 -5.01 -12.93
C HIS A 184 2.00 -3.51 -13.25
N LEU A 185 0.86 -2.83 -13.37
CA LEU A 185 0.82 -1.39 -13.54
C LEU A 185 1.54 -0.67 -12.39
N MET A 186 1.45 -1.16 -11.16
CA MET A 186 2.17 -0.57 -10.03
C MET A 186 3.68 -0.77 -10.12
N VAL A 187 4.13 -1.97 -10.46
CA VAL A 187 5.57 -2.25 -10.62
C VAL A 187 6.17 -1.39 -11.73
N ASP A 188 5.43 -1.17 -12.83
CA ASP A 188 5.89 -0.35 -13.96
C ASP A 188 5.97 1.15 -13.64
N LEU A 189 5.19 1.62 -12.65
CA LEU A 189 5.16 3.02 -12.23
C LEU A 189 6.26 3.39 -11.21
N MET A 190 7.07 2.43 -10.77
CA MET A 190 7.99 2.53 -9.63
C MET A 190 9.46 2.48 -10.01
#